data_AF-A0A9E5FV85-F1
#
_entry.id   AF-A0A9E5FV85-F1
#
_cell.length_a   1.000
_cell.length_b   1.000
_cell.length_c   1.000
_cell.angle_alpha   90.00
_cell.angle_beta   90.00
_cell.angle_gamma   90.00
#
_symmetry.space_group_name_H-M   'P 1'
#
loop_
_entity.id
_entity.type
_entity.pdbx_description
1 polymer ?
#
loop_
_entity_poly.entity_id
_entity_poly.type
_entity_poly.pdbx_seq_one_letter_code
_entity_poly.pdbx_strand_id
1 'polypeptide(L)'
;MNEEASPGEPQLGDCVDGQILVAVGLDFTFTEILPSHQELFQSLDQWLTSIRTYSFENRFGTEANLWDELEDCGYEIGEGEIEDPVKAKTLKLYDVWVANESLPDALLQVQNRVQEFAKIALELIPPGLHTTAKTNPAPKALIEFIAKLEEPE
;
A
#
# COMPACT_ATOMS: atom_id res chain seq x y z
N MET A 1 29.50 -7.20 -35.74
CA MET A 1 28.06 -7.33 -35.42
C MET A 1 27.96 -6.92 -33.97
N ASN A 2 27.42 -5.75 -33.68
CA ASN A 2 27.07 -5.36 -32.31
C ASN A 2 25.68 -5.95 -32.09
N GLU A 3 25.57 -6.94 -31.21
CA GLU A 3 24.30 -7.28 -30.59
C GLU A 3 23.84 -6.04 -29.83
N GLU A 4 22.80 -5.39 -30.33
CA GLU A 4 22.03 -4.44 -29.54
C GLU A 4 21.53 -5.22 -28.33
N ALA A 5 22.10 -4.95 -27.16
CA ALA A 5 21.51 -5.37 -25.90
C ALA A 5 20.08 -4.83 -25.93
N SER A 6 19.09 -5.72 -25.98
CA SER A 6 17.72 -5.32 -25.66
C SER A 6 17.81 -4.62 -24.31
N PRO A 7 17.28 -3.39 -24.15
CA PRO A 7 17.19 -2.81 -22.82
C PRO A 7 16.45 -3.83 -21.96
N GLY A 8 17.10 -4.30 -20.90
CA GLY A 8 16.47 -5.23 -19.96
C GLY A 8 15.19 -4.59 -19.41
N GLU A 9 14.26 -5.41 -18.94
CA GLU A 9 13.11 -4.91 -18.21
C GLU A 9 13.59 -3.99 -17.06
N PRO A 10 12.95 -2.83 -16.84
CA PRO A 10 13.33 -1.91 -15.77
C PRO A 10 13.37 -2.61 -14.42
N GLN A 11 14.41 -2.36 -13.63
CA GLN A 11 14.58 -2.89 -12.29
C GLN A 11 14.14 -1.86 -11.24
N LEU A 12 13.86 -2.32 -10.02
CA LEU A 12 13.59 -1.43 -8.90
C LEU A 12 14.72 -0.40 -8.73
N GLY A 13 14.34 0.87 -8.71
CA GLY A 13 15.25 2.00 -8.61
C GLY A 13 15.75 2.54 -9.96
N ASP A 14 15.45 1.87 -11.07
CA ASP A 14 15.75 2.39 -12.40
C ASP A 14 14.93 3.65 -12.68
N CYS A 15 15.59 4.65 -13.29
CA CYS A 15 14.97 5.88 -13.73
C CYS A 15 14.74 5.83 -15.24
N VAL A 16 13.48 5.80 -15.65
CA VAL A 16 13.04 5.75 -17.06
C VAL A 16 12.17 6.98 -17.31
N ASP A 17 12.52 7.78 -18.31
CA ASP A 17 11.79 9.01 -18.68
C ASP A 17 11.50 9.98 -17.51
N GLY A 18 12.40 10.01 -16.51
CA GLY A 18 12.29 10.87 -15.33
C GLY A 18 11.50 10.25 -14.16
N GLN A 19 11.01 9.03 -14.31
CA GLN A 19 10.29 8.30 -13.27
C GLN A 19 11.11 7.15 -12.72
N ILE A 20 10.96 6.85 -11.44
CA ILE A 20 11.63 5.76 -10.75
C ILE A 20 10.64 4.63 -10.53
N LEU A 21 11.01 3.39 -10.90
CA LEU A 21 10.26 2.20 -10.51
C LEU A 21 10.51 1.90 -9.03
N VAL A 22 9.47 1.97 -8.19
CA VAL A 22 9.61 1.82 -6.73
C VAL A 22 8.99 0.55 -6.18
N ALA A 23 8.07 -0.08 -6.90
CA ALA A 23 7.49 -1.35 -6.49
C ALA A 23 6.91 -2.10 -7.68
N VAL A 24 6.76 -3.41 -7.51
CA VAL A 24 6.12 -4.31 -8.46
C VAL A 24 5.16 -5.21 -7.69
N GLY A 25 4.02 -5.54 -8.28
CA GLY A 25 2.99 -6.34 -7.64
C GLY A 25 2.25 -7.27 -8.60
N LEU A 26 1.68 -8.34 -8.04
CA LEU A 26 0.81 -9.26 -8.75
C LEU A 26 -0.56 -9.29 -8.08
N ASP A 27 -1.61 -9.14 -8.87
CA ASP A 27 -3.01 -9.02 -8.46
C ASP A 27 -3.21 -7.94 -7.38
N PHE A 28 -3.11 -8.31 -6.10
CA PHE A 28 -3.34 -7.43 -4.95
C PHE A 28 -2.21 -7.51 -3.92
N THR A 29 -1.00 -7.89 -4.33
CA THR A 29 0.13 -8.08 -3.42
C THR A 29 1.43 -7.64 -4.07
N PHE A 30 2.26 -6.92 -3.31
CA PHE A 30 3.62 -6.61 -3.74
C PHE A 30 4.46 -7.88 -3.89
N THR A 31 5.19 -7.98 -5.00
CA THR A 31 6.26 -8.96 -5.20
C THR A 31 7.60 -8.38 -4.77
N GLU A 32 7.85 -7.12 -5.11
CA GLU A 32 9.08 -6.41 -4.75
C GLU A 32 8.79 -4.95 -4.44
N ILE A 33 9.53 -4.37 -3.48
CA ILE A 33 9.39 -2.97 -3.08
C ILE A 33 10.79 -2.42 -2.84
N LEU A 34 11.05 -1.21 -3.30
CA LEU A 34 12.28 -0.48 -3.00
C LEU A 34 12.42 -0.33 -1.47
N PRO A 35 13.60 -0.60 -0.88
CA PRO A 35 13.75 -0.61 0.58
C PRO A 35 13.31 0.67 1.29
N SER A 36 13.42 1.83 0.62
CA SER A 36 12.98 3.12 1.15
C SER A 36 11.46 3.28 1.25
N HIS A 37 10.68 2.46 0.54
CA HIS A 37 9.22 2.49 0.50
C HIS A 37 8.57 1.33 1.28
N GLN A 38 9.34 0.26 1.50
CA GLN A 38 8.84 -1.02 1.98
C GLN A 38 8.00 -0.93 3.25
N GLU A 39 8.54 -0.32 4.32
CA GLU A 39 7.82 -0.24 5.61
C GLU A 39 6.49 0.51 5.47
N LEU A 40 6.50 1.58 4.69
CA LEU A 40 5.36 2.48 4.57
C LEU A 40 4.25 1.88 3.71
N PHE A 41 4.63 1.30 2.56
CA PHE A 41 3.71 0.61 1.66
C PHE A 41 3.06 -0.60 2.34
N GLN A 42 3.85 -1.39 3.09
CA GLN A 42 3.32 -2.51 3.86
C GLN A 42 2.39 -2.06 4.98
N SER A 43 2.69 -0.93 5.63
CA SER A 43 1.80 -0.36 6.65
C SER A 43 0.46 0.09 6.05
N LEU A 44 0.49 0.79 4.90
CA LEU A 44 -0.72 1.20 4.18
C LEU A 44 -1.57 -0.01 3.77
N ASP A 45 -0.95 -1.04 3.18
CA ASP A 45 -1.65 -2.27 2.79
C ASP A 45 -2.30 -2.99 3.99
N GLN A 46 -1.59 -3.06 5.12
CA GLN A 46 -2.14 -3.63 6.35
C GLN A 46 -3.35 -2.85 6.87
N TRP A 47 -3.33 -1.51 6.80
CA TRP A 47 -4.48 -0.69 7.15
C TRP A 47 -5.68 -1.01 6.24
N LEU A 48 -5.52 -0.87 4.93
CA LEU A 48 -6.60 -1.07 3.96
C LEU A 48 -7.18 -2.48 4.02
N THR A 49 -6.33 -3.49 4.18
CA THR A 49 -6.77 -4.88 4.33
C THR A 49 -7.53 -5.09 5.65
N SER A 50 -7.05 -4.50 6.75
CA SER A 50 -7.72 -4.64 8.05
C SER A 50 -9.05 -3.91 8.10
N ILE A 51 -9.11 -2.68 7.57
CA ILE A 51 -10.35 -1.88 7.46
C ILE A 51 -11.41 -2.68 6.72
N ARG A 52 -11.06 -3.28 5.57
CA ARG A 52 -11.98 -4.12 4.78
C ARG A 52 -12.37 -5.42 5.49
N THR A 53 -11.41 -6.08 6.14
CA THR A 53 -11.67 -7.34 6.86
C THR A 53 -12.72 -7.16 7.96
N TYR A 54 -12.73 -6.03 8.64
CA TYR A 54 -13.65 -5.73 9.74
C TYR A 54 -14.78 -4.76 9.33
N SER A 55 -14.97 -4.53 8.04
CA SER A 55 -16.04 -3.70 7.47
C SER A 55 -16.11 -2.26 8.02
N PHE A 56 -14.94 -1.63 8.21
CA PHE A 56 -14.80 -0.26 8.72
C PHE A 56 -14.66 0.82 7.63
N GLU A 57 -14.86 0.50 6.36
CA GLU A 57 -14.69 1.40 5.21
C GLU A 57 -15.41 2.74 5.41
N ASN A 58 -16.67 2.68 5.87
CA ASN A 58 -17.49 3.87 6.14
C ASN A 58 -16.92 4.77 7.25
N ARG A 59 -16.22 4.19 8.25
CA ARG A 59 -15.60 4.95 9.35
C ARG A 59 -14.30 5.61 8.91
N PHE A 60 -13.54 4.93 8.07
CA PHE A 60 -12.25 5.42 7.55
C PHE A 60 -12.41 6.26 6.28
N GLY A 61 -13.61 6.30 5.70
CA GLY A 61 -13.89 7.07 4.49
C GLY A 61 -13.13 6.54 3.27
N THR A 62 -12.88 5.23 3.20
CA THR A 62 -12.19 4.61 2.06
C THR A 62 -12.72 3.20 1.79
N GLU A 63 -13.08 2.97 0.52
CA GLU A 63 -13.29 1.63 -0.07
C GLU A 63 -12.17 1.29 -1.06
N ALA A 64 -11.17 2.18 -1.18
CA ALA A 64 -10.13 2.13 -2.18
C ALA A 64 -9.20 0.94 -1.96
N ASN A 65 -8.64 0.43 -3.05
CA ASN A 65 -7.58 -0.57 -2.97
C ASN A 65 -6.21 0.08 -2.81
N LEU A 66 -5.19 -0.76 -2.63
CA LEU A 66 -3.83 -0.28 -2.39
C LEU A 66 -3.30 0.56 -3.56
N TRP A 67 -3.58 0.13 -4.79
CA TRP A 67 -3.14 0.81 -6.00
C TRP A 67 -3.83 2.18 -6.13
N ASP A 68 -5.14 2.25 -5.93
CA ASP A 68 -5.91 3.50 -5.94
C ASP A 68 -5.35 4.51 -4.90
N GLU A 69 -5.04 4.05 -3.69
CA GLU A 69 -4.50 4.91 -2.62
C GLU A 69 -3.07 5.37 -2.91
N LEU A 70 -2.28 4.57 -3.64
CA LEU A 70 -0.96 4.99 -4.12
C LEU A 70 -1.08 6.02 -5.25
N GLU A 71 -2.05 5.89 -6.15
CA GLU A 71 -2.35 6.92 -7.15
C GLU A 71 -2.72 8.26 -6.50
N ASP A 72 -3.59 8.24 -5.50
CA ASP A 72 -3.95 9.42 -4.72
C ASP A 72 -2.75 10.05 -3.99
N CYS A 73 -1.72 9.25 -3.68
CA CYS A 73 -0.47 9.71 -3.09
C CYS A 73 0.56 10.22 -4.12
N GLY A 74 0.23 10.23 -5.41
CA GLY A 74 1.09 10.75 -6.48
C GLY A 74 2.02 9.73 -7.13
N TYR A 75 1.77 8.43 -6.91
CA TYR A 75 2.40 7.39 -7.71
C TYR A 75 1.61 7.16 -9.01
N GLU A 76 2.29 6.72 -10.06
CA GLU A 76 1.66 6.25 -11.28
C GLU A 76 1.65 4.72 -11.28
N ILE A 77 0.50 4.13 -11.61
CA ILE A 77 0.31 2.69 -11.62
C ILE A 77 0.25 2.21 -13.07
N GLY A 78 1.26 1.44 -13.48
CA GLY A 78 1.23 0.70 -14.73
C GLY A 78 0.51 -0.63 -14.53
N GLU A 79 -0.49 -0.93 -15.37
CA GLU A 79 -1.17 -2.23 -15.37
C GLU A 79 -0.76 -3.08 -16.59
N GLY A 80 -0.48 -4.35 -16.34
CA GLY A 80 -0.20 -5.37 -17.36
C GLY A 80 -0.83 -6.70 -17.02
N GLU A 81 -0.67 -7.67 -17.92
CA GLU A 81 -1.14 -9.04 -17.73
C GLU A 81 -0.02 -10.03 -18.02
N ILE A 82 0.13 -11.02 -17.14
CA ILE A 82 1.04 -12.15 -17.34
C ILE A 82 0.27 -13.46 -17.25
N GLU A 83 0.61 -14.42 -18.12
CA GLU A 83 0.08 -15.77 -17.99
C GLU A 83 0.81 -16.52 -16.87
N ASP A 84 0.07 -17.10 -15.92
CA ASP A 84 0.60 -18.09 -14.97
C ASP A 84 0.57 -19.47 -15.65
N PRO A 85 1.72 -19.97 -16.14
CA PRO A 85 1.76 -21.23 -16.87
C PRO A 85 1.44 -22.44 -15.98
N VAL A 86 1.51 -22.27 -14.66
CA VAL A 86 1.27 -23.34 -13.68
C VAL A 86 -0.21 -23.44 -13.34
N LYS A 87 -0.89 -22.30 -13.21
CA LYS A 87 -2.30 -22.23 -12.80
C LYS A 87 -3.28 -22.05 -13.97
N ALA A 88 -2.78 -21.92 -15.20
CA ALA A 88 -3.59 -21.64 -16.39
C ALA A 88 -4.54 -20.46 -16.19
N LYS A 89 -4.05 -19.42 -15.50
CA LYS A 89 -4.79 -18.17 -15.23
C LYS A 89 -3.97 -16.97 -15.65
N THR A 90 -4.65 -15.91 -16.06
CA THR A 90 -4.03 -14.59 -16.24
C THR A 90 -3.91 -13.92 -14.87
N LEU A 91 -2.73 -13.41 -14.55
CA LEU A 91 -2.46 -12.56 -13.40
C LEU A 91 -2.34 -11.12 -13.88
N LYS A 92 -2.80 -10.19 -13.05
CA LYS A 92 -2.51 -8.78 -13.28
C LYS A 92 -1.14 -8.44 -12.72
N LEU A 93 -0.32 -7.75 -13.50
CA LEU A 93 0.96 -7.19 -13.09
C LEU A 93 0.78 -5.69 -12.87
N TYR A 94 1.36 -5.17 -11.79
CA TYR A 94 1.35 -3.76 -11.46
C TYR A 94 2.75 -3.25 -11.25
N ASP A 95 3.09 -2.16 -11.92
CA ASP A 95 4.33 -1.42 -11.73
C ASP A 95 4.02 -0.09 -11.07
N VAL A 96 4.75 0.28 -10.01
CA VAL A 96 4.54 1.53 -9.29
C VAL A 96 5.68 2.48 -9.59
N TRP A 97 5.34 3.59 -10.24
CA TRP A 97 6.27 4.61 -10.69
C TRP A 97 6.05 5.91 -9.95
N VAL A 98 7.08 6.76 -9.90
CA VAL A 98 6.95 8.12 -9.39
C VAL A 98 7.98 9.01 -10.05
N ALA A 99 7.59 10.25 -10.39
CA ALA A 99 8.54 11.23 -10.89
C ALA A 99 9.67 11.44 -9.87
N ASN A 100 10.92 11.40 -10.32
CA ASN A 100 12.09 11.48 -9.44
C ASN A 100 12.07 12.76 -8.57
N GLU A 101 11.63 13.88 -9.15
CA GLU A 101 11.47 15.15 -8.43
C GLU A 101 10.33 15.14 -7.40
N SER A 102 9.33 14.27 -7.56
CA SER A 102 8.16 14.16 -6.68
C SER A 102 8.26 13.02 -5.66
N LEU A 103 9.29 12.18 -5.75
CA LEU A 103 9.52 11.05 -4.84
C LEU A 103 9.41 11.43 -3.35
N PRO A 104 10.02 12.54 -2.86
CA PRO A 104 9.90 12.92 -1.45
C PRO A 104 8.47 13.30 -1.05
N ASP A 105 7.75 14.00 -1.94
CA ASP A 105 6.38 14.44 -1.69
C ASP A 105 5.42 13.26 -1.72
N ALA A 106 5.58 12.32 -2.66
CA ALA A 106 4.74 11.12 -2.76
C ALA A 106 4.90 10.22 -1.50
N LEU A 107 6.13 10.00 -1.05
CA LEU A 107 6.40 9.31 0.21
C LEU A 107 5.73 10.00 1.40
N LEU A 108 5.77 11.33 1.45
CA LEU A 108 5.12 12.10 2.50
C LEU A 108 3.59 11.95 2.44
N GLN A 109 2.97 11.86 1.26
CA GLN A 109 1.53 11.63 1.15
C GLN A 109 1.12 10.26 1.72
N VAL A 110 1.87 9.20 1.40
CA VAL A 110 1.59 7.88 1.99
C VAL A 110 1.76 7.92 3.51
N GLN A 111 2.76 8.65 4.00
CA GLN A 111 2.95 8.83 5.45
C GLN A 111 1.78 9.55 6.10
N ASN A 112 1.29 10.62 5.48
CA ASN A 112 0.13 11.36 5.96
C ASN A 112 -1.12 10.46 5.98
N ARG A 113 -1.32 9.64 4.96
CA ARG A 113 -2.46 8.72 4.87
C ARG A 113 -2.44 7.66 5.98
N VAL A 114 -1.28 7.05 6.22
CA VAL A 114 -1.09 6.10 7.34
C VAL A 114 -1.35 6.78 8.68
N GLN A 115 -0.90 8.02 8.87
CA GLN A 115 -1.15 8.79 10.09
C GLN A 115 -2.63 9.17 10.26
N GLU A 116 -3.33 9.48 9.16
CA GLU A 116 -4.77 9.74 9.15
C GLU A 116 -5.54 8.52 9.64
N PHE A 117 -5.26 7.33 9.08
CA PHE A 117 -5.87 6.09 9.54
C PHE A 117 -5.59 5.81 11.02
N ALA A 118 -4.35 6.01 11.46
CA ALA A 118 -4.01 5.86 12.88
C ALA A 118 -4.80 6.83 13.77
N LYS A 119 -5.01 8.08 13.33
CA LYS A 119 -5.80 9.07 14.05
C LYS A 119 -7.27 8.68 14.12
N ILE A 120 -7.89 8.30 13.00
CA ILE A 120 -9.28 7.84 12.95
C ILE A 120 -9.47 6.63 13.87
N ALA A 121 -8.56 5.66 13.82
CA ALA A 121 -8.59 4.49 14.69
C ALA A 121 -8.58 4.86 16.18
N LEU A 122 -7.76 5.84 16.59
CA LEU A 122 -7.74 6.32 17.98
C LEU A 122 -9.03 7.04 18.39
N GLU A 123 -9.68 7.76 17.46
CA GLU A 123 -10.96 8.43 17.71
C GLU A 123 -12.11 7.43 17.91
N LEU A 124 -12.03 6.24 17.31
CA LEU A 124 -12.99 5.16 17.51
C LEU A 124 -12.82 4.45 18.86
N ILE A 125 -11.67 4.63 19.54
CA ILE A 125 -11.39 3.99 20.82
C ILE A 125 -11.82 4.92 21.96
N PRO A 126 -12.56 4.41 22.97
CA PRO A 126 -12.88 5.19 24.16
C PRO A 126 -11.64 5.80 24.84
N PRO A 127 -11.66 7.06 25.29
CA PRO A 127 -10.48 7.73 25.85
C PRO A 127 -9.79 6.97 26.99
N GLY A 128 -10.57 6.25 27.81
CA GLY A 128 -10.03 5.41 28.91
C GLY A 128 -9.18 4.22 28.45
N LEU A 129 -9.25 3.85 27.17
CA LEU A 129 -8.53 2.71 26.57
C LEU A 129 -7.39 3.15 25.63
N HIS A 130 -7.14 4.45 25.48
CA HIS A 130 -6.08 4.97 24.61
C HIS A 130 -4.69 4.45 24.97
N THR A 131 -4.41 4.21 26.26
CA THR A 131 -3.13 3.62 26.68
C THR A 131 -2.98 2.18 26.15
N THR A 132 -4.05 1.38 26.18
CA THR A 132 -4.08 0.03 25.61
C THR A 132 -3.98 0.06 24.08
N ALA A 133 -4.63 1.04 23.43
CA ALA A 133 -4.49 1.26 22.00
C ALA A 133 -3.04 1.53 21.58
N LYS A 134 -2.33 2.38 22.33
CA LYS A 134 -0.91 2.69 22.11
C LYS A 134 0.02 1.47 22.24
N THR A 135 -0.42 0.42 22.94
CA THR A 135 0.34 -0.85 23.04
C THR A 135 0.06 -1.82 21.90
N ASN A 136 -0.88 -1.51 20.99
CA ASN A 136 -1.15 -2.25 19.76
C ASN A 136 -0.62 -1.46 18.54
N PRO A 137 0.71 -1.43 18.31
CA PRO A 137 1.29 -0.52 17.32
C PRO A 137 1.01 -0.90 15.87
N ALA A 138 0.62 -2.16 15.60
CA ALA A 138 0.37 -2.64 14.24
C ALA A 138 -1.07 -2.33 13.79
N PRO A 139 -1.27 -1.89 12.53
CA PRO A 139 -2.59 -1.55 11.97
C PRO A 139 -3.66 -2.63 12.26
N LYS A 140 -3.33 -3.89 11.98
CA LYS A 140 -4.23 -5.03 12.18
C LYS A 140 -4.66 -5.20 13.63
N ALA A 141 -3.70 -5.18 14.56
CA ALA A 141 -3.99 -5.38 15.99
C ALA A 141 -4.88 -4.26 16.54
N LEU A 142 -4.69 -3.03 16.04
CA LEU A 142 -5.49 -1.88 16.43
C LEU A 142 -6.92 -1.96 15.89
N ILE A 143 -7.10 -2.28 14.60
CA ILE A 143 -8.43 -2.46 14.01
C ILE A 143 -9.17 -3.65 14.64
N GLU A 144 -8.49 -4.79 14.86
CA GLU A 144 -9.09 -5.94 15.54
C GLU A 144 -9.55 -5.59 16.96
N PHE A 145 -8.78 -4.77 17.68
CA PHE A 145 -9.18 -4.28 19.00
C PHE A 145 -10.45 -3.42 18.92
N ILE A 146 -10.55 -2.52 17.94
CA ILE A 146 -11.76 -1.71 17.72
C ILE A 146 -12.97 -2.60 17.42
N ALA A 147 -12.82 -3.60 16.54
CA ALA A 147 -13.88 -4.55 16.23
C ALA A 147 -14.41 -5.26 17.49
N LYS A 148 -13.50 -5.75 18.36
CA LYS A 148 -13.88 -6.41 19.63
C LYS A 148 -14.62 -5.49 20.61
N LEU A 149 -14.43 -4.18 20.52
CA LEU A 149 -15.17 -3.23 21.35
C LEU A 149 -16.60 -3.01 20.86
N GLU A 150 -16.86 -3.22 19.56
CA GLU A 150 -18.18 -3.06 18.95
C GLU A 150 -19.03 -4.34 18.98
N GLU A 151 -18.41 -5.52 19.16
CA GLU A 151 -19.12 -6.78 19.37
C GLU A 151 -19.82 -6.77 20.76
N PRO A 152 -21.17 -6.80 20.83
CA PRO A 152 -21.85 -6.96 22.09
C PRO A 152 -21.60 -8.38 22.63
N GLU A 153 -21.19 -8.49 23.89
CA GLU A 153 -21.14 -9.77 24.62
C GLU A 153 -22.49 -10.51 24.62
#